data_AF-A0A0F4G6Q7-F1
#
_entry.id   AF-A0A0F4G6Q7-F1
#
_cell.length_a   1.000
_cell.length_b   1.000
_cell.length_c   1.000
_cell.angle_alpha   90.00
_cell.angle_beta   90.00
_cell.angle_gamma   90.00
#
_symmetry.space_group_name_H-M   'P 1'
#
loop_
_entity.id
_entity.type
_entity.pdbx_description
1 polymer ?
#
loop_
_entity_poly.entity_id
_entity_poly.type
_entity_poly.pdbx_seq_one_letter_code
_entity_poly.pdbx_strand_id
1 'polypeptide(L)'
;MDAPDVLKITNGKKMYGSNSTLNIGRGTGLEEDRMKLIKDVQAIPFPGIIEEPFETPAKTKNYEDGGCFSYLVTHPTGTMLIYASANYVPGKFRGVKVDTLYLATGVLGLQSEQSQDEYWHELVETTQPSLIIPVHWDNFGLPLNQTLSPLPGPFDNFTAAKNILDEKVREAYNIHFQEEMETIDLFDADAFCG
;
A
#
# COMPACT_ATOMS: atom_id res chain seq x y z
N MET A 1 9.66 3.97 11.63
CA MET A 1 8.41 3.87 12.40
C MET A 1 7.68 2.66 11.87
N ASP A 2 7.18 1.79 12.74
CA ASP A 2 6.46 0.56 12.33
C ASP A 2 5.00 0.61 12.83
N ALA A 3 4.16 -0.36 12.46
CA ALA A 3 2.73 -0.40 12.77
C ALA A 3 2.38 -0.20 14.27
N PRO A 4 3.14 -0.74 15.25
CA PRO A 4 2.86 -0.47 16.66
C PRO A 4 3.04 0.99 17.06
N ASP A 5 3.99 1.71 16.45
CA ASP A 5 4.20 3.14 16.71
C ASP A 5 3.04 3.96 16.16
N VAL A 6 2.57 3.64 14.95
CA VAL A 6 1.39 4.28 14.35
C VAL A 6 0.17 4.09 15.24
N LEU A 7 -0.01 2.90 15.81
CA LEU A 7 -1.12 2.60 16.73
C LEU A 7 -1.03 3.46 18.01
N LYS A 8 0.17 3.73 18.52
CA LYS A 8 0.39 4.60 19.70
C LYS A 8 0.07 6.06 19.36
N ILE A 9 0.54 6.55 18.21
CA ILE A 9 0.35 7.95 17.78
C ILE A 9 -1.12 8.25 17.47
N THR A 10 -1.81 7.33 16.80
CA THR A 10 -3.20 7.51 16.36
C THR A 10 -4.24 7.12 17.42
N ASN A 11 -3.79 6.66 18.60
CA ASN A 11 -4.65 6.01 19.60
C ASN A 11 -5.50 4.87 18.98
N GLY A 12 -4.90 4.14 18.04
CA GLY A 12 -5.53 3.03 17.35
C GLY A 12 -5.88 1.89 18.31
N LYS A 13 -7.01 1.21 18.06
CA LYS A 13 -7.49 0.18 18.99
C LYS A 13 -6.75 -1.15 18.86
N LYS A 14 -6.53 -1.59 17.62
CA LYS A 14 -6.06 -2.95 17.33
C LYS A 14 -5.19 -2.97 16.08
N MET A 15 -4.10 -3.72 16.15
CA MET A 15 -3.21 -4.04 15.02
C MET A 15 -3.61 -5.40 14.43
N TYR A 16 -3.66 -5.47 13.11
CA TYR A 16 -3.98 -6.69 12.37
C TYR A 16 -2.82 -7.04 11.44
N GLY A 17 -2.47 -8.32 11.31
CA GLY A 17 -1.39 -8.74 10.42
C GLY A 17 -1.00 -10.20 10.56
N SER A 18 0.13 -10.56 9.96
CA SER A 18 0.72 -11.90 10.01
C SER A 18 1.34 -12.19 11.37
N ASN A 19 1.83 -13.41 11.58
CA ASN A 19 2.60 -13.73 12.80
C ASN A 19 3.85 -12.84 12.93
N SER A 20 4.49 -12.50 11.81
CA SER A 20 5.61 -11.55 11.80
C SER A 20 5.20 -10.17 12.31
N THR A 21 4.09 -9.63 11.79
CA THR A 21 3.54 -8.35 12.26
C THR A 21 3.25 -8.38 13.76
N LEU A 22 2.67 -9.48 14.26
CA LEU A 22 2.37 -9.59 15.69
C LEU A 22 3.64 -9.69 16.55
N ASN A 23 4.69 -10.36 16.07
CA ASN A 23 5.96 -10.43 16.79
C ASN A 23 6.69 -9.07 16.84
N ILE A 24 6.54 -8.22 15.83
CA ILE A 24 6.96 -6.81 15.92
C ILE A 24 6.14 -6.09 17.01
N GLY A 25 4.82 -6.27 17.03
CA GLY A 25 3.95 -5.73 18.09
C GLY A 25 4.40 -6.12 19.50
N ARG A 26 4.60 -7.42 19.73
CA ARG A 26 5.13 -7.96 21.00
C ARG A 26 6.47 -7.35 21.38
N GLY A 27 7.40 -7.27 20.42
CA GLY A 27 8.73 -6.70 20.62
C GLY A 27 8.72 -5.22 21.01
N THR A 28 7.63 -4.50 20.74
CA THR A 28 7.43 -3.09 21.13
C THR A 28 6.53 -2.90 22.36
N GLY A 29 6.19 -4.00 23.04
CA GLY A 29 5.36 -4.03 24.25
C GLY A 29 3.86 -3.85 24.01
N LEU A 30 3.35 -4.22 22.82
CA LEU A 30 1.92 -4.18 22.55
C LEU A 30 1.20 -5.39 23.18
N GLU A 31 0.14 -5.15 23.95
CA GLU A 31 -0.68 -6.20 24.59
C GLU A 31 -1.36 -7.13 23.56
N GLU A 32 -1.47 -8.43 23.86
CA GLU A 32 -2.06 -9.43 22.94
C GLU A 32 -3.50 -9.10 22.53
N ASP A 33 -4.30 -8.53 23.43
CA ASP A 33 -5.69 -8.17 23.15
C ASP A 33 -5.83 -6.99 22.19
N ARG A 34 -4.75 -6.22 21.98
CA ARG A 34 -4.60 -5.17 20.97
C ARG A 34 -4.08 -5.69 19.63
N MET A 35 -3.91 -7.00 19.48
CA MET A 35 -3.44 -7.62 18.25
C MET A 35 -4.44 -8.66 17.72
N LYS A 36 -4.45 -8.89 16.40
CA LYS A 36 -5.22 -9.96 15.78
C LYS A 36 -4.51 -10.53 14.57
N LEU A 37 -4.33 -11.84 14.58
CA LEU A 37 -3.78 -12.58 13.45
C LEU A 37 -4.78 -12.60 12.29
N ILE A 38 -4.30 -12.25 11.09
CA ILE A 38 -4.95 -12.55 9.83
C ILE A 38 -4.32 -13.85 9.31
N LYS A 39 -5.15 -14.88 9.08
CA LYS A 39 -4.74 -16.13 8.44
C LYS A 39 -4.81 -15.97 6.91
N ASP A 40 -4.07 -16.79 6.17
CA ASP A 40 -3.97 -16.81 4.70
C ASP A 40 -3.09 -15.70 4.09
N VAL A 41 -1.78 -15.90 4.22
CA VAL A 41 -0.73 -15.01 3.72
C VAL A 41 -0.23 -15.41 2.33
N GLN A 42 -0.09 -14.44 1.41
CA GLN A 42 0.63 -14.63 0.13
C GLN A 42 2.13 -14.34 0.31
N ALA A 43 2.99 -15.19 -0.26
CA ALA A 43 4.45 -15.03 -0.18
C ALA A 43 4.98 -13.92 -1.11
N ILE A 44 5.95 -13.12 -0.65
CA ILE A 44 6.53 -11.97 -1.36
C ILE A 44 8.06 -11.83 -1.07
N PRO A 45 8.78 -10.80 -1.58
CA PRO A 45 10.23 -10.64 -1.38
C PRO A 45 10.62 -10.56 0.10
N PHE A 46 11.72 -11.24 0.48
CA PHE A 46 12.09 -11.61 1.86
C PHE A 46 11.16 -12.66 2.48
N PRO A 47 11.13 -13.88 1.89
CA PRO A 47 10.33 -14.96 2.41
C PRO A 47 10.89 -15.43 3.76
N GLY A 48 10.06 -15.37 4.78
CA GLY A 48 10.41 -15.81 6.12
C GLY A 48 9.30 -15.51 7.10
N ILE A 49 9.44 -16.00 8.32
CA ILE A 49 8.55 -15.71 9.45
C ILE A 49 9.43 -15.22 10.58
N ILE A 50 9.09 -14.08 11.18
CA ILE A 50 9.66 -13.70 12.47
C ILE A 50 9.05 -14.67 13.48
N GLU A 51 9.82 -15.66 13.94
CA GLU A 51 9.33 -16.66 14.90
C GLU A 51 9.26 -16.11 16.32
N GLU A 52 10.19 -15.23 16.69
CA GLU A 52 10.33 -14.67 18.03
C GLU A 52 10.35 -13.13 17.99
N PRO A 53 9.71 -12.44 18.97
CA PRO A 53 9.77 -10.99 19.09
C PRO A 53 11.19 -10.43 19.22
N PHE A 54 11.41 -9.21 18.74
CA PHE A 54 12.66 -8.46 18.95
C PHE A 54 12.39 -6.96 19.18
N GLU A 55 13.31 -6.28 19.86
CA GLU A 55 13.22 -4.83 20.09
C GLU A 55 13.50 -4.04 18.81
N THR A 56 12.68 -3.02 18.53
CA THR A 56 12.85 -2.11 17.40
C THR A 56 13.50 -0.79 17.85
N PRO A 57 14.36 -0.14 17.02
CA PRO A 57 14.69 -0.49 15.64
C PRO A 57 15.72 -1.62 15.53
N ALA A 58 15.54 -2.50 14.55
CA ALA A 58 16.47 -3.60 14.24
C ALA A 58 17.07 -3.48 12.82
N LYS A 59 17.98 -4.38 12.46
CA LYS A 59 18.53 -4.45 11.10
C LYS A 59 17.43 -4.90 10.13
N THR A 60 17.34 -4.30 8.95
CA THR A 60 16.33 -4.61 7.90
C THR A 60 16.20 -6.11 7.63
N LYS A 61 17.31 -6.84 7.59
CA LYS A 61 17.32 -8.31 7.38
C LYS A 61 16.61 -9.14 8.46
N ASN A 62 16.24 -8.54 9.59
CA ASN A 62 15.50 -9.20 10.67
C ASN A 62 13.97 -9.03 10.50
N TYR A 63 13.53 -8.13 9.60
CA TYR A 63 12.12 -7.90 9.30
C TYR A 63 11.66 -8.85 8.20
N GLU A 64 11.52 -10.12 8.56
CA GLU A 64 10.96 -11.14 7.65
C GLU A 64 9.45 -10.91 7.49
N ASP A 65 8.98 -10.89 6.24
CA ASP A 65 7.66 -10.36 5.88
C ASP A 65 6.50 -11.11 6.54
N GLY A 66 6.57 -12.45 6.56
CA GLY A 66 5.50 -13.30 7.09
C GLY A 66 4.20 -13.25 6.28
N GLY A 67 4.18 -12.59 5.12
CA GLY A 67 3.06 -12.51 4.20
C GLY A 67 2.60 -11.10 3.84
N CYS A 68 2.21 -10.92 2.57
CA CYS A 68 1.58 -9.69 2.08
C CYS A 68 0.06 -9.81 2.03
N PHE A 69 -0.62 -8.71 2.37
CA PHE A 69 -2.07 -8.59 2.32
C PHE A 69 -2.49 -7.45 1.40
N SER A 70 -3.64 -7.64 0.75
CA SER A 70 -4.42 -6.55 0.17
C SER A 70 -5.66 -6.37 1.04
N TYR A 71 -6.04 -5.14 1.35
CA TYR A 71 -7.18 -4.87 2.23
C TYR A 71 -8.34 -4.31 1.45
N LEU A 72 -9.46 -5.05 1.41
CA LEU A 72 -10.75 -4.54 0.95
C LEU A 72 -11.53 -4.07 2.17
N VAL A 73 -11.84 -2.76 2.23
CA VAL A 73 -12.59 -2.15 3.32
C VAL A 73 -13.93 -1.67 2.77
N THR A 74 -15.02 -2.20 3.33
CA THR A 74 -16.38 -1.80 3.00
C THR A 74 -16.97 -0.98 4.15
N HIS A 75 -17.52 0.17 3.80
CA HIS A 75 -18.23 1.08 4.68
C HIS A 75 -19.60 1.41 4.06
N PRO A 76 -20.64 1.79 4.84
CA PRO A 76 -21.93 2.16 4.27
C PRO A 76 -21.90 3.27 3.22
N THR A 77 -20.85 4.10 3.22
CA THR A 77 -20.68 5.21 2.28
C THR A 77 -19.76 4.90 1.11
N GLY A 78 -19.11 3.73 1.08
CA GLY A 78 -18.18 3.37 0.01
C GLY A 78 -17.26 2.21 0.33
N THR A 79 -16.53 1.76 -0.67
CA THR A 79 -15.60 0.64 -0.63
C THR A 79 -14.24 1.08 -1.13
N MET A 80 -13.17 0.74 -0.39
CA MET A 80 -11.80 0.99 -0.82
C MET A 80 -10.98 -0.30 -0.88
N LEU A 81 -10.07 -0.39 -1.85
CA LEU A 81 -9.03 -1.41 -1.91
C LEU A 81 -7.66 -0.76 -1.69
N ILE A 82 -6.91 -1.30 -0.72
CA ILE A 82 -5.51 -0.97 -0.49
C ILE A 82 -4.65 -2.09 -1.07
N TYR A 83 -4.02 -1.79 -2.21
CA TYR A 83 -3.15 -2.71 -2.93
C TYR A 83 -1.69 -2.22 -2.90
N ALA A 84 -0.98 -2.61 -1.84
CA ALA A 84 0.37 -2.11 -1.53
C ALA A 84 1.52 -2.91 -2.18
N SER A 85 1.27 -3.62 -3.28
CA SER A 85 2.28 -4.45 -3.96
C SER A 85 2.46 -4.03 -5.42
N ALA A 86 3.70 -3.99 -5.90
CA ALA A 86 4.03 -3.68 -7.29
C ALA A 86 3.98 -4.91 -8.23
N ASN A 87 3.19 -5.92 -7.87
CA ASN A 87 2.96 -7.14 -8.66
C ASN A 87 1.46 -7.45 -8.66
N TYR A 88 0.98 -8.34 -9.52
CA TYR A 88 -0.43 -8.69 -9.61
C TYR A 88 -0.64 -10.22 -9.63
N VAL A 89 -1.86 -10.64 -9.33
CA VAL A 89 -2.30 -12.04 -9.45
C VAL A 89 -3.49 -12.06 -10.42
N PRO A 90 -3.36 -12.70 -11.59
CA PRO A 90 -4.41 -12.72 -12.59
C PRO A 90 -5.77 -13.18 -12.04
N GLY A 91 -6.80 -12.38 -12.29
CA GLY A 91 -8.17 -12.66 -11.91
C GLY A 91 -8.49 -12.53 -10.42
N LYS A 92 -7.54 -12.13 -9.56
CA LYS A 92 -7.72 -12.06 -8.09
C LYS A 92 -8.90 -11.19 -7.67
N PHE A 93 -9.19 -10.12 -8.42
CA PHE A 93 -10.23 -9.15 -8.09
C PHE A 93 -11.44 -9.18 -9.04
N ARG A 94 -11.61 -10.25 -9.83
CA ARG A 94 -12.79 -10.37 -10.72
C ARG A 94 -14.08 -10.27 -9.92
N GLY A 95 -14.96 -9.36 -10.35
CA GLY A 95 -16.25 -9.11 -9.69
C GLY A 95 -16.17 -8.22 -8.44
N VAL A 96 -14.98 -7.79 -8.04
CA VAL A 96 -14.80 -6.78 -6.98
C VAL A 96 -14.90 -5.40 -7.62
N LYS A 97 -15.74 -4.53 -7.05
CA LYS A 97 -15.85 -3.11 -7.41
C LYS A 97 -15.50 -2.25 -6.20
N VAL A 98 -14.80 -1.16 -6.43
CA VAL A 98 -14.39 -0.22 -5.38
C VAL A 98 -14.61 1.21 -5.84
N ASP A 99 -14.83 2.10 -4.87
CA ASP A 99 -14.90 3.54 -5.10
C ASP A 99 -13.49 4.12 -5.14
N THR A 100 -12.63 3.68 -4.22
CA THR A 100 -11.23 4.13 -4.10
C THR A 100 -10.25 2.97 -4.26
N LEU A 101 -9.16 3.19 -5.01
CA LEU A 101 -8.05 2.27 -5.11
C LEU A 101 -6.75 2.96 -4.68
N TYR A 102 -6.18 2.56 -3.55
CA TYR A 102 -4.79 2.85 -3.23
C TYR A 102 -3.90 1.85 -3.99
N LEU A 103 -3.14 2.35 -4.96
CA LEU A 103 -2.38 1.54 -5.91
C LEU A 103 -0.88 1.75 -5.70
N ALA A 104 -0.14 0.70 -5.35
CA ALA A 104 1.32 0.78 -5.33
C ALA A 104 1.86 1.00 -6.74
N THR A 105 2.70 2.01 -6.91
CA THR A 105 3.33 2.36 -8.20
C THR A 105 4.85 2.37 -8.14
N GLY A 106 5.44 2.05 -6.99
CA GLY A 106 6.88 1.83 -6.89
C GLY A 106 7.34 0.75 -7.87
N VAL A 107 8.52 0.93 -8.46
CA VAL A 107 9.13 0.09 -9.52
C VAL A 107 8.36 0.00 -10.84
N LEU A 108 7.20 0.63 -10.98
CA LEU A 108 6.37 0.53 -12.18
C LEU A 108 7.12 1.03 -13.43
N GLY A 109 7.91 2.10 -13.28
CA GLY A 109 8.69 2.68 -14.36
C GLY A 109 9.86 1.80 -14.84
N LEU A 110 10.16 0.70 -14.14
CA LEU A 110 11.18 -0.29 -14.50
C LEU A 110 10.59 -1.55 -15.14
N GLN A 111 9.26 -1.71 -15.11
CA GLN A 111 8.58 -2.86 -15.70
C GLN A 111 8.51 -2.75 -17.24
N SER A 112 8.26 -3.87 -17.92
CA SER A 112 7.94 -3.86 -19.35
C SER A 112 6.54 -3.27 -19.59
N GLU A 113 6.31 -2.72 -20.78
CA GLU A 113 5.00 -2.22 -21.21
C GLU A 113 3.91 -3.30 -21.04
N GLN A 114 4.18 -4.54 -21.44
CA GLN A 114 3.26 -5.66 -21.23
C GLN A 114 2.89 -5.84 -19.75
N SER A 115 3.88 -5.85 -18.84
CA SER A 115 3.60 -5.99 -17.41
C SER A 115 2.83 -4.80 -16.85
N GLN A 116 3.07 -3.59 -17.37
CA GLN A 116 2.33 -2.38 -16.98
C GLN A 116 0.86 -2.46 -17.40
N ASP A 117 0.60 -2.89 -18.63
CA ASP A 117 -0.77 -3.07 -19.15
C ASP A 117 -1.53 -4.16 -18.39
N GLU A 118 -0.88 -5.30 -18.12
CA GLU A 118 -1.47 -6.39 -17.35
C GLU A 118 -1.76 -5.95 -15.90
N TYR A 119 -0.83 -5.22 -15.27
CA TYR A 119 -1.02 -4.65 -13.95
C TYR A 119 -2.21 -3.68 -13.91
N TRP A 120 -2.32 -2.80 -14.90
CA TRP A 120 -3.44 -1.87 -15.04
C TRP A 120 -4.77 -2.59 -15.25
N HIS A 121 -4.81 -3.59 -16.14
CA HIS A 121 -6.00 -4.38 -16.41
C HIS A 121 -6.52 -5.12 -15.16
N GLU A 122 -5.62 -5.81 -14.47
CA GLU A 122 -5.97 -6.67 -13.33
C GLU A 122 -6.40 -5.88 -12.08
N LEU A 123 -5.90 -4.65 -11.92
CA LEU A 123 -6.17 -3.84 -10.74
C LEU A 123 -7.14 -2.70 -11.01
N VAL A 124 -6.94 -1.91 -12.06
CA VAL A 124 -7.74 -0.72 -12.33
C VAL A 124 -8.98 -1.05 -13.14
N GLU A 125 -8.84 -1.64 -14.33
CA GLU A 125 -9.99 -1.93 -15.20
C GLU A 125 -10.94 -2.96 -14.60
N THR A 126 -10.37 -3.94 -13.88
CA THR A 126 -11.15 -4.98 -13.19
C THR A 126 -11.98 -4.39 -12.05
N THR A 127 -11.40 -3.49 -11.23
CA THR A 127 -12.06 -2.96 -10.03
C THR A 127 -12.86 -1.67 -10.25
N GLN A 128 -12.62 -0.96 -11.36
CA GLN A 128 -13.32 0.27 -11.77
C GLN A 128 -13.43 1.33 -10.67
N PRO A 129 -12.30 1.76 -10.08
CA PRO A 129 -12.30 2.82 -9.08
C PRO A 129 -12.75 4.15 -9.68
N SER A 130 -13.46 4.95 -8.87
CA SER A 130 -13.74 6.35 -9.18
C SER A 130 -12.60 7.29 -8.78
N LEU A 131 -11.74 6.86 -7.84
CA LEU A 131 -10.53 7.57 -7.41
C LEU A 131 -9.36 6.59 -7.25
N ILE A 132 -8.19 6.91 -7.83
CA ILE A 132 -6.94 6.17 -7.67
C ILE A 132 -5.95 7.03 -6.88
N ILE A 133 -5.37 6.47 -5.82
CA ILE A 133 -4.34 7.15 -5.02
C ILE A 133 -3.04 6.35 -5.13
N PRO A 134 -2.04 6.83 -5.89
CA PRO A 134 -0.73 6.18 -5.98
C PRO A 134 -0.03 6.16 -4.62
N VAL A 135 0.51 5.00 -4.25
CA VAL A 135 1.34 4.80 -3.04
C VAL A 135 2.66 4.14 -3.40
N HIS A 136 3.58 4.09 -2.44
CA HIS A 136 4.90 3.47 -2.61
C HIS A 136 5.78 4.11 -3.71
N TRP A 137 5.48 5.32 -4.14
CA TRP A 137 6.29 6.05 -5.11
C TRP A 137 7.37 6.92 -4.43
N ASP A 138 7.17 7.26 -3.16
CA ASP A 138 7.98 8.17 -2.36
C ASP A 138 9.12 7.46 -1.60
N ASN A 139 10.09 8.25 -1.16
CA ASN A 139 11.27 7.76 -0.47
C ASN A 139 11.00 7.50 1.02
N PHE A 140 10.77 6.23 1.35
CA PHE A 140 10.52 5.76 2.73
C PHE A 140 11.69 5.99 3.70
N GLY A 141 12.87 6.38 3.20
CA GLY A 141 14.03 6.75 4.02
C GLY A 141 14.00 8.20 4.54
N LEU A 142 13.06 9.03 4.04
CA LEU A 142 12.93 10.42 4.45
C LEU A 142 11.81 10.62 5.48
N PRO A 143 11.95 11.58 6.40
CA PRO A 143 10.88 11.92 7.34
C PRO A 143 9.63 12.50 6.66
N LEU A 144 8.45 12.14 7.15
CA LEU A 144 7.15 12.64 6.65
C LEU A 144 6.87 14.13 6.91
N ASN A 145 7.74 14.82 7.67
CA ASN A 145 7.62 16.28 7.91
C ASN A 145 8.42 17.11 6.89
N GLN A 146 8.90 16.47 5.83
CA GLN A 146 9.58 17.07 4.70
C GLN A 146 8.75 16.81 3.44
N THR A 147 8.96 17.61 2.40
CA THR A 147 8.33 17.39 1.10
C THR A 147 8.64 15.99 0.57
N LEU A 148 7.60 15.26 0.18
CA LEU A 148 7.70 13.93 -0.41
C LEU A 148 8.55 14.01 -1.66
N SER A 149 9.53 13.11 -1.71
CA SER A 149 10.43 12.97 -2.83
C SER A 149 10.36 11.54 -3.32
N PRO A 150 10.43 11.30 -4.64
CA PRO A 150 10.32 9.95 -5.18
C PRO A 150 11.47 9.04 -4.75
N LEU A 151 11.26 7.73 -4.87
CA LEU A 151 12.33 6.74 -4.69
C LEU A 151 13.56 7.06 -5.58
N PRO A 152 14.79 6.87 -5.08
CA PRO A 152 15.98 7.15 -5.86
C PRO A 152 16.14 6.18 -7.04
N GLY A 153 16.77 6.66 -8.12
CA GLY A 153 16.94 5.99 -9.41
C GLY A 153 17.29 4.48 -9.44
N PRO A 154 18.17 3.93 -8.57
CA PRO A 154 18.42 2.48 -8.58
C PRO A 154 17.25 1.64 -8.04
N PHE A 155 16.30 2.26 -7.34
CA PHE A 155 15.12 1.60 -6.79
C PHE A 155 13.88 1.82 -7.64
N ASP A 156 13.79 2.91 -8.40
CA ASP A 156 12.69 3.16 -9.33
C ASP A 156 13.06 4.18 -10.41
N ASN A 157 12.37 4.14 -11.55
CA ASN A 157 12.30 5.23 -12.52
C ASN A 157 10.98 5.98 -12.36
N PHE A 158 10.90 6.81 -11.32
CA PHE A 158 9.68 7.56 -10.99
C PHE A 158 9.17 8.44 -12.15
N THR A 159 10.07 9.07 -12.92
CA THR A 159 9.66 9.89 -14.07
C THR A 159 8.92 9.05 -15.11
N ALA A 160 9.40 7.83 -15.40
CA ALA A 160 8.69 6.91 -16.30
C ALA A 160 7.34 6.48 -15.71
N ALA A 161 7.31 6.11 -14.42
CA ALA A 161 6.05 5.76 -13.74
C ALA A 161 5.03 6.91 -13.78
N LYS A 162 5.48 8.15 -13.54
CA LYS A 162 4.63 9.34 -13.58
C LYS A 162 4.09 9.62 -14.98
N ASN A 163 4.91 9.46 -16.02
CA ASN A 163 4.46 9.63 -17.40
C ASN A 163 3.34 8.64 -17.77
N ILE A 164 3.45 7.37 -17.34
CA ILE A 164 2.41 6.35 -17.53
C ILE A 164 1.12 6.79 -16.84
N LEU A 165 1.19 7.24 -15.59
CA LEU A 165 0.02 7.69 -14.85
C LEU A 165 -0.60 8.96 -15.46
N ASP A 166 0.21 9.87 -16.00
CA ASP A 166 -0.26 11.06 -16.72
C ASP A 166 -0.96 10.72 -18.04
N GLU A 167 -0.57 9.63 -18.70
CA GLU A 167 -1.32 9.06 -19.83
C GLU A 167 -2.69 8.56 -19.37
N LYS A 168 -2.76 7.87 -18.24
CA LYS A 168 -4.03 7.41 -17.67
C LYS A 168 -4.94 8.55 -17.23
N VAL A 169 -4.40 9.64 -16.70
CA VAL A 169 -5.21 10.86 -16.46
C VAL A 169 -5.80 11.38 -17.76
N ARG A 170 -5.04 11.40 -18.87
CA ARG A 170 -5.55 11.80 -20.20
C ARG A 170 -6.62 10.84 -20.75
N GLU A 171 -6.58 9.57 -20.35
CA GLU A 171 -7.62 8.58 -20.64
C GLU A 171 -8.88 8.71 -19.74
N ALA A 172 -8.95 9.76 -18.91
CA ALA A 172 -10.06 10.09 -18.00
C ALA A 172 -10.12 9.30 -16.67
N TYR A 173 -8.98 8.79 -16.20
CA TYR A 173 -8.89 8.29 -14.81
C TYR A 173 -8.64 9.43 -13.82
N ASN A 174 -9.37 9.43 -12.70
CA ASN A 174 -9.13 10.34 -11.59
C ASN A 174 -8.00 9.79 -10.70
N ILE A 175 -6.81 10.38 -10.83
CA ILE A 175 -5.61 9.95 -10.09
C ILE A 175 -5.12 11.12 -9.25
N HIS A 176 -5.08 10.92 -7.92
CA HIS A 176 -4.64 11.93 -6.97
C HIS A 176 -3.39 11.49 -6.23
N PHE A 177 -2.30 12.24 -6.41
CA PHE A 177 -1.07 12.05 -5.62
C PHE A 177 -1.23 12.78 -4.30
N GLN A 178 -1.34 12.02 -3.22
CA GLN A 178 -1.52 12.59 -1.89
C GLN A 178 -0.32 13.45 -1.47
N GLU A 179 -0.59 14.65 -0.96
CA GLU A 179 0.42 15.55 -0.39
C GLU A 179 0.73 15.20 1.08
N GLU A 180 1.82 15.76 1.63
CA GLU A 180 2.19 15.55 3.04
C GLU A 180 1.04 15.88 3.98
N MET A 181 0.63 14.91 4.81
CA MET A 181 -0.39 15.09 5.85
C MET A 181 -1.77 15.52 5.30
N GLU A 182 -2.01 15.38 4.00
CA GLU A 182 -3.30 15.68 3.39
C GLU A 182 -4.39 14.73 3.92
N THR A 183 -5.59 15.28 4.14
CA THR A 183 -6.79 14.50 4.42
C THR A 183 -7.66 14.47 3.16
N ILE A 184 -7.93 13.26 2.68
CA ILE A 184 -8.69 12.99 1.46
C ILE A 184 -10.06 12.45 1.85
N ASP A 185 -11.14 12.98 1.28
CA ASP A 185 -12.43 12.29 1.29
C ASP A 185 -12.42 11.19 0.24
N LEU A 186 -12.37 9.94 0.69
CA LEU A 186 -12.13 8.79 -0.18
C LEU A 186 -13.37 8.45 -1.02
N PHE A 187 -14.56 8.87 -0.61
CA PHE A 187 -15.82 8.47 -1.23
C PHE A 187 -16.56 9.64 -1.90
N ASP A 188 -15.92 10.80 -1.99
CA ASP A 188 -16.36 11.92 -2.80
C ASP A 188 -15.49 12.01 -4.07
N ALA A 189 -15.96 11.38 -5.14
CA ALA A 189 -15.23 11.32 -6.41
C ALA A 189 -15.08 12.69 -7.09
N ASP A 190 -15.94 13.66 -6.76
CA ASP A 190 -15.93 15.00 -7.35
C ASP A 190 -14.88 15.91 -6.67
N ALA A 191 -14.31 15.50 -5.54
CA ALA A 191 -13.35 16.29 -4.77
C ALA A 191 -12.05 16.61 -5.54
N PHE A 192 -11.71 15.82 -6.55
CA PHE A 192 -10.44 15.92 -7.31
C PHE A 192 -10.63 16.09 -8.82
N CYS A 193 -11.85 16.33 -9.28
CA CYS A 193 -12.12 16.66 -10.69
C CYS A 193 -11.80 18.14 -10.97
N GLY A 194 -10.55 18.44 -11.37
CA GLY A 194 -10.06 19.77 -11.72
C GLY A 194 -9.07 19.77 -12.88
#